data_AF-A0A3A4ZZR1-F1
#
_entry.id   AF-A0A3A4ZZR1-F1
#
_cell.length_a   1.000
_cell.length_b   1.000
_cell.length_c   1.000
_cell.angle_alpha   90.00
_cell.angle_beta   90.00
_cell.angle_gamma   90.00
#
_symmetry.space_group_name_H-M   'P 1'
#
loop_
_entity.id
_entity.type
_entity.pdbx_description
1 polymer ?
#
loop_
_entity_poly.entity_id
_entity_poly.type
_entity_poly.pdbx_seq_one_letter_code
_entity_poly.pdbx_strand_id
1 'polypeptide(L)'
;MFSLDVFEGAANAKDVAIGLFMHNVPTFVLLLILIIAWKKEIVGAVFFALAGLFYIGFVLWNMISTGFEWYYLAWILQISGVPFLIAYLFWLNWKGKSSDRDIEE
;
A
#
# COMPACT_ATOMS: atom_id res chain seq x y z
N MET A 1 7.84 -14.38 -3.47
CA MET A 1 8.29 -15.37 -2.47
C MET A 1 7.12 -15.99 -1.73
N PHE A 2 6.17 -15.22 -1.19
CA PHE A 2 5.06 -15.79 -0.40
C PHE A 2 4.01 -16.62 -1.15
N SER A 3 3.55 -16.23 -2.35
CA SER A 3 2.47 -16.96 -3.02
C SER A 3 2.93 -18.23 -3.74
N LEU A 4 4.20 -18.33 -4.10
CA LEU A 4 4.79 -19.51 -4.76
C LEU A 4 5.12 -20.64 -3.77
N ASP A 5 5.12 -20.36 -2.46
CA ASP A 5 5.33 -21.37 -1.41
C ASP A 5 4.21 -22.43 -1.38
N VAL A 6 3.03 -22.11 -1.95
CA VAL A 6 1.94 -23.09 -2.04
C VAL A 6 2.28 -24.31 -2.89
N PHE A 7 3.28 -24.23 -3.77
CA PHE A 7 3.71 -25.37 -4.58
C PHE A 7 4.44 -26.45 -3.76
N GLU A 8 5.03 -26.10 -2.61
CA GLU A 8 5.74 -27.07 -1.76
C GLU A 8 4.79 -27.87 -0.86
N GLY A 9 3.63 -27.30 -0.51
CA GLY A 9 2.66 -27.90 0.41
C GLY A 9 1.37 -28.47 -0.22
N ALA A 10 1.11 -28.21 -1.51
CA ALA A 10 -0.14 -28.60 -2.16
C ALA A 10 -0.03 -29.96 -2.88
N ALA A 11 -0.98 -30.87 -2.60
CA ALA A 11 -1.01 -32.19 -3.21
C ALA A 11 -1.59 -32.20 -4.65
N ASN A 12 -2.45 -31.25 -5.00
CA ASN A 12 -3.16 -31.20 -6.29
C ASN A 12 -3.24 -29.78 -6.87
N ALA A 13 -3.46 -29.67 -8.18
CA ALA A 13 -3.59 -28.38 -8.89
C ALA A 13 -4.70 -27.46 -8.35
N LYS A 14 -5.77 -28.05 -7.79
CA LYS A 14 -6.86 -27.29 -7.15
C LYS A 14 -6.39 -26.60 -5.86
N ASP A 15 -5.59 -27.29 -5.06
CA ASP A 15 -5.09 -26.78 -3.77
C ASP A 15 -4.07 -25.66 -4.01
N VAL A 16 -3.25 -25.79 -5.06
CA VAL A 16 -2.38 -24.71 -5.56
C VAL A 16 -3.19 -23.48 -5.96
N ALA A 17 -4.26 -23.64 -6.74
CA ALA A 17 -5.09 -22.53 -7.20
C ALA A 17 -5.75 -21.78 -6.03
N ILE A 18 -6.28 -22.51 -5.05
CA ILE A 18 -6.89 -21.92 -3.84
C ILE A 18 -5.82 -21.22 -3.00
N GLY A 19 -4.67 -21.87 -2.78
CA GLY A 19 -3.61 -21.26 -1.98
C GLY A 19 -3.02 -20.02 -2.64
N LEU A 20 -2.85 -19.99 -3.97
CA LEU A 20 -2.46 -18.79 -4.71
C LEU A 20 -3.47 -17.65 -4.51
N PHE A 21 -4.76 -17.94 -4.57
CA PHE A 21 -5.80 -16.94 -4.33
C PHE A 21 -5.70 -16.37 -2.91
N MET A 22 -5.59 -17.25 -1.90
CA MET A 22 -5.49 -16.86 -0.48
C MET A 22 -4.23 -16.03 -0.18
N HIS A 23 -3.08 -16.40 -0.75
CA HIS A 23 -1.83 -15.65 -0.55
C HIS A 23 -1.84 -14.27 -1.22
N ASN A 24 -2.66 -14.08 -2.26
CA ASN A 24 -2.79 -12.80 -2.96
C ASN A 24 -3.96 -11.95 -2.45
N VAL A 25 -4.71 -12.38 -1.44
CA VAL A 25 -5.77 -11.57 -0.81
C VAL A 25 -5.28 -10.18 -0.40
N PRO A 26 -4.10 -10.01 0.26
CA PRO A 26 -3.60 -8.67 0.60
C PRO A 26 -3.41 -7.79 -0.64
N THR A 27 -2.93 -8.37 -1.74
CA THR A 27 -2.74 -7.66 -3.01
C THR A 27 -4.08 -7.26 -3.65
N PHE A 28 -5.09 -8.13 -3.61
CA PHE A 28 -6.42 -7.82 -4.12
C PHE A 28 -7.10 -6.69 -3.33
N VAL A 29 -6.90 -6.63 -2.02
CA VAL A 29 -7.41 -5.51 -1.18
C VAL A 29 -6.77 -4.19 -1.61
N LEU A 30 -5.45 -4.16 -1.78
CA LEU A 30 -4.75 -2.96 -2.27
C LEU A 30 -5.20 -2.56 -3.68
N LEU A 31 -5.41 -3.53 -4.56
CA LEU A 31 -5.93 -3.31 -5.92
C LEU A 31 -7.31 -2.65 -5.90
N LEU A 32 -8.23 -3.15 -5.06
CA LEU A 32 -9.57 -2.57 -4.93
C LEU A 32 -9.53 -1.13 -4.44
N ILE A 33 -8.69 -0.84 -3.44
CA ILE A 33 -8.48 0.52 -2.93
C ILE A 33 -7.94 1.43 -4.05
N LEU A 34 -6.98 0.94 -4.84
CA LEU A 34 -6.42 1.68 -5.96
C LEU A 34 -7.46 1.99 -7.05
N ILE A 35 -8.33 1.02 -7.38
CA ILE A 35 -9.43 1.21 -8.34
C ILE A 35 -10.39 2.30 -7.84
N ILE A 36 -10.71 2.32 -6.55
CA ILE A 36 -11.56 3.35 -5.95
C ILE A 36 -10.86 4.72 -5.99
N ALA A 37 -9.57 4.75 -5.65
CA ALA A 37 -8.74 5.95 -5.68
C ALA A 37 -8.66 6.58 -7.08
N TRP A 38 -8.69 5.77 -8.15
CA TRP A 38 -8.76 6.28 -9.53
C TRP A 38 -10.05 7.05 -9.85
N LYS A 39 -11.17 6.74 -9.19
CA LYS A 39 -12.42 7.51 -9.35
C LYS A 39 -12.47 8.75 -8.47
N LYS A 40 -11.78 8.72 -7.32
CA LYS A 40 -11.71 9.83 -6.35
C LYS A 40 -10.27 10.04 -5.90
N GLU A 41 -9.53 10.81 -6.70
CA GLU A 41 -8.07 10.98 -6.56
C GLU A 41 -7.66 11.46 -5.16
N ILE A 42 -8.43 12.38 -4.55
CA ILE A 42 -8.16 12.87 -3.20
C ILE A 42 -8.29 11.77 -2.13
N VAL A 43 -9.19 10.81 -2.32
CA VAL A 43 -9.32 9.65 -1.42
C VAL A 43 -8.05 8.81 -1.50
N GLY A 44 -7.48 8.63 -2.70
CA GLY A 44 -6.19 8.00 -2.89
C GLY A 44 -5.07 8.72 -2.15
N ALA A 45 -4.93 10.03 -2.36
CA ALA A 45 -3.90 10.84 -1.72
C ALA A 45 -3.96 10.74 -0.18
N VAL A 46 -5.15 10.90 0.40
CA VAL A 46 -5.34 10.83 1.86
C VAL A 46 -5.10 9.42 2.38
N PHE A 47 -5.68 8.41 1.74
CA PHE A 47 -5.57 7.03 2.22
C PHE A 47 -4.12 6.54 2.22
N PHE A 48 -3.39 6.73 1.12
CA PHE A 48 -1.99 6.28 1.03
C PHE A 48 -1.06 7.09 1.95
N ALA A 49 -1.32 8.38 2.17
CA ALA A 49 -0.58 9.18 3.15
C ALA A 49 -0.82 8.68 4.59
N LEU A 50 -2.08 8.40 4.94
CA LEU A 50 -2.43 7.83 6.25
C LEU A 50 -1.84 6.44 6.46
N ALA A 51 -1.81 5.60 5.42
CA ALA A 51 -1.18 4.28 5.48
C ALA A 51 0.34 4.39 5.76
N GLY A 52 1.03 5.34 5.10
CA GLY A 52 2.43 5.63 5.37
C GLY A 52 2.68 6.10 6.81
N LEU A 53 1.87 7.04 7.30
CA LEU A 53 1.94 7.53 8.68
C LEU A 53 1.64 6.45 9.72
N PHE A 54 0.63 5.62 9.45
CA PHE A 54 0.28 4.49 10.32
C PHE A 54 1.45 3.53 10.46
N TYR A 55 2.13 3.19 9.36
CA TYR A 55 3.30 2.31 9.40
C TYR A 55 4.46 2.93 10.19
N ILE A 56 4.73 4.23 10.00
CA ILE A 56 5.73 4.95 10.81
C ILE A 56 5.38 4.87 12.29
N GLY A 57 4.13 5.18 12.66
CA GLY A 57 3.67 5.10 14.05
C GLY A 57 3.82 3.69 14.64
N PHE A 58 3.50 2.66 13.85
CA PHE A 58 3.68 1.26 14.23
C PHE A 58 5.15 0.89 14.45
N VAL A 59 6.06 1.36 13.61
CA VAL A 59 7.51 1.13 13.79
C VAL A 59 8.02 1.88 15.02
N LEU A 60 7.61 3.13 15.23
CA LEU A 60 8.00 3.92 16.41
C LEU A 60 7.50 3.27 17.70
N TRP A 61 6.28 2.73 17.70
CA TRP A 61 5.75 1.98 18.84
C TRP A 61 6.60 0.74 19.16
N ASN A 62 6.98 -0.02 18.12
CA ASN A 62 7.89 -1.16 18.29
C ASN A 62 9.26 -0.73 18.82
N MET A 63 9.83 0.34 18.27
CA MET A 63 11.11 0.90 18.68
C MET A 63 11.13 1.28 20.17
N ILE A 64 10.05 1.88 20.67
CA ILE A 64 9.91 2.21 22.10
C ILE A 64 9.81 0.94 22.95
N SER A 65 9.14 -0.10 22.46
CA SER A 65 8.87 -1.33 23.21
C SER A 65 10.08 -2.30 23.26
N THR A 66 10.86 -2.38 22.18
CA THR A 66 11.95 -3.36 22.03
C THR A 66 13.36 -2.75 22.06
N GLY A 67 13.46 -1.42 22.02
CA GLY A 67 14.72 -0.70 21.83
C GLY A 67 14.98 -0.32 20.37
N PHE A 68 15.92 0.60 20.16
CA PHE A 68 16.28 1.13 18.85
C PHE A 68 17.30 0.25 18.13
N GLU A 69 17.01 -0.03 16.86
CA GLU A 69 17.87 -0.76 15.94
C GLU A 69 17.93 -0.03 14.59
N TRP A 70 19.08 -0.09 13.91
CA TRP A 70 19.29 0.64 12.65
C TRP A 70 18.37 0.21 11.51
N TYR A 71 17.93 -1.05 11.50
CA TYR A 71 17.06 -1.56 10.44
C TYR A 71 15.68 -0.91 10.44
N TYR A 72 15.23 -0.32 11.56
CA TYR A 72 13.95 0.40 11.60
C TYR A 72 13.92 1.59 10.65
N LEU A 73 15.04 2.30 10.48
CA LEU A 73 15.14 3.42 9.54
C LEU A 73 14.99 2.94 8.09
N ALA A 74 15.65 1.82 7.76
CA ALA A 74 15.54 1.21 6.43
C ALA A 74 14.10 0.77 6.15
N TRP A 75 13.43 0.15 7.12
CA TRP A 75 12.04 -0.30 6.99
C TRP A 75 11.07 0.86 6.83
N ILE A 76 11.24 1.94 7.62
CA ILE A 76 10.43 3.15 7.46
C ILE A 76 10.57 3.68 6.04
N LEU A 77 11.79 3.86 5.55
CA LEU A 77 12.02 4.43 4.22
C LEU A 77 11.44 3.52 3.12
N GLN A 78 11.71 2.22 3.19
CA GLN A 78 11.34 1.29 2.12
C GLN A 78 9.85 0.97 2.08
N ILE A 79 9.19 0.85 3.25
CA ILE A 79 7.79 0.45 3.34
C ILE A 79 6.85 1.66 3.33
N SER A 80 7.19 2.76 4.01
CA SER A 80 6.36 3.98 3.99
C SER A 80 6.63 4.87 2.77
N GLY A 81 7.84 4.82 2.20
CA GLY A 81 8.23 5.64 1.06
C GLY A 81 7.37 5.39 -0.18
N VAL A 82 7.03 4.13 -0.46
CA VAL A 82 6.19 3.76 -1.61
C VAL A 82 4.75 4.32 -1.47
N PRO A 83 4.01 4.10 -0.36
CA PRO A 83 2.74 4.77 -0.09
C PRO A 83 2.81 6.29 -0.18
N PHE A 84 3.84 6.93 0.38
CA PHE A 84 3.98 8.40 0.29
C PHE A 84 4.19 8.88 -1.14
N LEU A 85 4.99 8.17 -1.93
CA LEU A 85 5.15 8.47 -3.35
C LEU A 85 3.82 8.36 -4.11
N ILE A 86 3.06 7.29 -3.87
CA ILE A 86 1.74 7.10 -4.48
C ILE A 86 0.77 8.22 -4.05
N ALA A 87 0.75 8.56 -2.76
CA ALA A 87 -0.07 9.65 -2.23
C ALA A 87 0.26 10.98 -2.91
N TYR A 88 1.55 11.27 -3.10
CA TYR A 88 2.03 12.47 -3.79
C TYR A 88 1.58 12.51 -5.25
N LEU A 89 1.66 11.39 -5.97
CA LEU A 89 1.18 11.31 -7.36
C LEU A 89 -0.33 11.57 -7.46
N PHE A 90 -1.14 10.98 -6.58
CA PHE A 90 -2.59 11.26 -6.53
C PHE A 90 -2.90 12.73 -6.21
N TRP A 91 -2.12 13.35 -5.33
CA TRP A 91 -2.28 14.76 -4.99
C TRP A 91 -1.94 15.69 -6.17
N LEU A 92 -0.87 15.40 -6.91
CA LEU A 92 -0.52 16.15 -8.13
C LEU A 92 -1.62 16.04 -9.19
N ASN A 93 -2.14 14.83 -9.41
CA ASN A 93 -3.22 14.60 -10.36
C ASN A 93 -4.49 15.40 -9.98
N TRP A 94 -4.85 15.39 -8.69
CA TRP A 94 -5.99 16.14 -8.18
C TRP A 94 -5.84 17.66 -8.37
N LYS A 95 -4.63 18.19 -8.20
CA LYS A 95 -4.34 19.62 -8.44
C LYS A 95 -4.49 19.99 -9.91
N GLY A 96 -3.96 19.18 -10.82
CA GLY A 96 -4.10 19.41 -12.27
C GLY A 96 -5.57 19.45 -12.71
N LYS A 97 -6.37 18.51 -12.22
CA LYS A 97 -7.81 18.42 -12.54
C LYS A 97 -8.70 19.47 -11.84
N SER A 98 -8.22 20.07 -10.76
CA SER A 98 -8.90 21.22 -10.15
C SER A 98 -8.61 22.48 -10.97
N SER A 99 -7.37 22.64 -11.44
CA SER A 99 -6.99 23.76 -12.31
C SER A 99 -7.74 23.81 -13.63
N ASP A 100 -8.06 22.67 -14.26
CA ASP A 100 -8.86 22.67 -15.51
C ASP A 100 -10.32 23.06 -15.27
N ARG A 101 -10.89 22.72 -14.11
CA ARG A 101 -12.27 23.09 -13.77
C ARG A 101 -12.43 24.58 -13.50
N ASP A 102 -11.38 25.24 -13.00
CA ASP A 102 -11.38 26.68 -12.74
C ASP A 102 -11.22 27.53 -14.02
N ILE A 103 -10.88 26.92 -15.17
CA ILE A 103 -10.72 27.61 -16.47
C ILE A 103 -12.00 27.55 -17.32
N GLU A 104 -12.91 26.60 -17.04
CA GLU A 104 -14.18 26.42 -17.77
C GLU A 104 -15.37 27.18 -17.16
N GLU A 105 -15.24 27.75 -15.95
CA GLU A 105 -16.25 28.61 -15.28
C GLU A 105 -15.98 30.11 -15.49
#